data_AF-A0A914CGD8-F1
#
_entry.id   AF-A0A914CGD8-F1
#
_cell.length_a   1.000
_cell.length_b   1.000
_cell.length_c   1.000
_cell.angle_alpha   90.00
_cell.angle_beta   90.00
_cell.angle_gamma   90.00
#
_symmetry.space_group_name_H-M   'P 1'
#
loop_
_entity.id
_entity.type
_entity.pdbx_description
1 polymer ?
#
loop_
_entity_poly.entity_id
_entity_poly.type
_entity_poly.pdbx_seq_one_letter_code
_entity_poly.pdbx_strand_id
1 'polypeptide(L)'
;MFQNRISRDAWPPNSPDLNPLDYSIWSILEQKACAKPDKTVESLKRALIKAWDEIPVETLAKTVDNFPKRLKACVEAEGDHFE
;
A
#
# COMPACT_ATOMS: atom_id res chain seq x y z
N MET A 1 9.40 -15.34 7.83
CA MET A 1 8.39 -15.21 8.91
C MET A 1 8.64 -13.88 9.60
N PHE A 2 7.74 -12.90 9.48
CA PHE A 2 7.96 -11.55 10.04
C PHE A 2 7.83 -11.58 11.58
N GLN A 3 8.97 -11.68 12.26
CA GLN A 3 9.03 -11.83 13.73
C GLN A 3 8.85 -10.52 14.51
N ASN A 4 8.79 -9.36 13.85
CA ASN A 4 8.65 -8.06 14.50
C ASN A 4 7.38 -7.36 14.00
N ARG A 5 6.24 -7.66 14.63
CA ARG A 5 5.01 -6.88 14.42
C ARG A 5 5.07 -5.62 15.28
N ILE A 6 4.87 -4.46 14.66
CA ILE A 6 4.66 -3.21 15.40
C ILE A 6 3.27 -3.31 16.06
N SER A 7 3.19 -3.09 17.37
CA SER A 7 1.89 -3.06 18.05
C SER A 7 1.08 -1.88 17.54
N ARG A 8 -0.25 -1.98 17.59
CA ARG A 8 -1.15 -0.89 17.17
C ARG A 8 -0.77 0.45 17.84
N ASP A 9 -0.45 0.40 19.13
CA ASP A 9 -0.17 1.60 19.92
C ASP A 9 1.23 2.17 19.66
N ALA A 10 2.11 1.42 18.99
CA ALA A 10 3.42 1.86 18.53
C ALA A 10 3.42 2.39 17.09
N TRP A 11 2.31 2.25 16.35
CA TRP A 11 2.21 2.79 14.99
C TRP A 11 1.98 4.31 15.04
N PRO A 12 2.84 5.11 14.38
CA PRO A 12 2.68 6.56 14.38
C PRO A 12 1.39 7.00 13.65
N PRO A 13 0.66 8.01 14.16
CA PRO A 13 -0.47 8.58 13.46
C PRO A 13 -0.01 9.28 12.16
N ASN A 14 -0.90 9.35 11.16
CA ASN A 14 -0.67 10.03 9.87
C ASN A 14 0.59 9.57 9.11
N SER A 15 0.86 8.27 9.08
CA SER A 15 2.03 7.71 8.40
C SER A 15 1.66 6.88 7.15
N PRO A 16 1.11 7.49 6.09
CA PRO A 16 0.80 6.80 4.83
C PRO A 16 2.07 6.22 4.20
N ASP A 17 3.19 6.91 4.37
CA ASP A 17 4.53 6.48 4.01
C ASP A 17 4.92 5.11 4.60
N LEU A 18 4.37 4.75 5.75
CA LEU A 18 4.65 3.46 6.37
C LEU A 18 3.58 2.40 6.04
N ASN A 19 2.45 2.77 5.45
CA ASN A 19 1.38 1.82 5.13
C ASN A 19 1.54 1.21 3.71
N PRO A 20 1.79 -0.10 3.57
CA PRO A 20 1.90 -0.78 2.27
C PRO A 20 0.75 -0.54 1.31
N LEU A 21 -0.46 -0.37 1.84
CA LEU A 21 -1.61 -0.07 1.00
C LEU A 21 -1.52 1.34 0.41
N ASP A 22 -1.10 2.32 1.21
CA ASP A 22 -1.04 3.73 0.79
C ASP A 22 0.14 4.00 -0.14
N TYR A 23 1.36 3.58 0.20
CA TYR A 23 2.53 3.88 -0.64
C TYR A 23 2.63 3.03 -1.91
N SER A 24 1.77 2.03 -2.12
CA SER A 24 1.88 1.12 -3.26
C SER A 24 0.55 0.58 -3.77
N ILE A 25 -0.18 -0.20 -2.98
CA ILE A 25 -1.26 -1.04 -3.52
C ILE A 25 -2.45 -0.21 -4.02
N TRP A 26 -2.81 0.88 -3.34
CA TRP A 26 -3.91 1.75 -3.78
C TRP A 26 -3.65 2.37 -5.15
N SER A 27 -2.42 2.81 -5.43
CA SER A 27 -2.06 3.34 -6.74
C SER A 27 -2.22 2.30 -7.85
N ILE A 28 -1.83 1.04 -7.60
CA ILE A 28 -2.00 -0.07 -8.55
C ILE A 28 -3.49 -0.36 -8.80
N LEU A 29 -4.28 -0.42 -7.74
CA LEU A 29 -5.71 -0.69 -7.83
C LEU A 29 -6.44 0.44 -8.56
N GLU A 30 -6.13 1.69 -8.26
CA GLU A 30 -6.68 2.85 -8.94
C GLU A 30 -6.33 2.82 -10.42
N GLN A 31 -5.05 2.61 -10.77
CA GLN A 31 -4.62 2.54 -12.16
C GLN A 31 -5.33 1.44 -12.96
N LYS A 32 -5.57 0.27 -12.35
CA LYS A 32 -6.23 -0.87 -13.01
C LYS A 32 -7.75 -0.74 -13.05
N ALA A 33 -8.38 -0.46 -11.91
CA ALA A 33 -9.83 -0.43 -11.78
C ALA A 33 -10.44 0.83 -12.38
N CYS A 34 -9.77 1.98 -12.25
CA CYS A 34 -10.27 3.27 -12.76
C CYS A 34 -9.74 3.60 -14.16
N ALA A 35 -9.08 2.65 -14.86
CA ALA A 35 -8.63 2.84 -16.25
C ALA A 35 -9.78 3.20 -17.21
N LYS A 36 -11.01 2.82 -16.85
CA LYS A 36 -12.24 3.21 -17.55
C LYS A 36 -13.29 3.65 -16.53
N PRO A 37 -14.14 4.64 -16.85
CA PRO A 37 -15.22 5.03 -15.96
C PRO A 37 -16.24 3.91 -15.76
N ASP A 38 -16.50 3.59 -14.50
CA ASP A 38 -17.57 2.72 -14.08
C ASP A 38 -18.88 3.50 -13.91
N LYS A 39 -19.99 2.91 -14.37
CA LYS A 39 -21.31 3.58 -14.34
C LYS A 39 -22.04 3.38 -13.01
N THR A 40 -21.64 2.39 -12.21
CA THR A 40 -22.25 2.10 -10.91
C THR A 40 -21.20 1.71 -9.88
N VAL A 41 -21.55 1.83 -8.60
CA VAL A 41 -20.69 1.40 -7.49
C VAL A 41 -20.43 -0.11 -7.55
N GLU A 42 -21.40 -0.91 -8.00
CA GLU A 42 -21.25 -2.36 -8.14
C GLU A 42 -20.27 -2.74 -9.25
N SER A 43 -20.25 -1.99 -10.36
CA SER A 43 -19.29 -2.24 -11.44
C SER A 43 -17.87 -1.88 -11.00
N LEU A 44 -17.70 -0.76 -10.29
CA LEU A 44 -16.42 -0.38 -9.69
C LEU A 44 -15.91 -1.40 -8.66
N LYS A 45 -16.79 -1.92 -7.78
CA LYS A 45 -16.42 -2.97 -6.82
C LYS A 45 -15.91 -4.22 -7.53
N ARG A 46 -16.56 -4.65 -8.63
CA ARG A 46 -16.08 -5.79 -9.43
C ARG A 46 -14.75 -5.52 -10.10
N ALA A 47 -14.56 -4.30 -10.62
CA ALA A 47 -13.30 -3.89 -11.22
C ALA A 47 -12.15 -3.91 -10.20
N LEU A 48 -12.38 -3.44 -8.97
CA LEU A 48 -11.40 -3.47 -7.88
C LEU A 48 -11.03 -4.90 -7.47
N ILE A 49 -12.01 -5.79 -7.29
CA ILE A 49 -11.76 -7.20 -6.96
C ILE A 49 -10.94 -7.87 -8.06
N LYS A 50 -11.32 -7.66 -9.32
CA LYS A 50 -10.56 -8.18 -10.46
C LYS A 50 -9.13 -7.62 -10.48
N ALA A 51 -8.96 -6.31 -10.27
CA ALA A 51 -7.66 -5.68 -10.25
C ALA A 51 -6.76 -6.26 -9.14
N TRP A 52 -7.33 -6.53 -7.96
CA TRP A 52 -6.66 -7.18 -6.84
C TRP A 52 -6.18 -8.60 -7.20
N ASP A 53 -7.07 -9.42 -7.76
CA ASP A 53 -6.75 -10.80 -8.15
C ASP A 53 -5.67 -10.86 -9.24
N GLU A 54 -5.53 -9.81 -10.04
CA GLU A 54 -4.50 -9.66 -11.07
C GLU A 54 -3.19 -9.03 -10.56
N ILE A 55 -3.05 -8.72 -9.26
CA ILE A 55 -1.77 -8.25 -8.71
C ILE A 55 -0.83 -9.47 -8.57
N PRO A 56 0.33 -9.48 -9.25
CA PRO A 56 1.29 -10.56 -9.09
C PRO A 56 1.80 -10.65 -7.65
N VAL A 57 2.01 -11.87 -7.17
CA VAL A 57 2.55 -12.11 -5.81
C VAL A 57 3.92 -11.47 -5.66
N GLU A 58 4.71 -11.40 -6.73
CA GLU A 58 6.00 -10.73 -6.77
C GLU A 58 5.90 -9.23 -6.50
N THR A 59 4.80 -8.59 -6.93
CA THR A 59 4.53 -7.19 -6.63
C THR A 59 4.26 -7.01 -5.14
N LEU A 60 3.42 -7.88 -4.55
CA LEU A 60 3.13 -7.87 -3.11
C LEU A 60 4.41 -8.11 -2.29
N ALA A 61 5.24 -9.06 -2.70
CA ALA A 61 6.51 -9.35 -2.07
C ALA A 61 7.44 -8.12 -2.09
N LYS A 62 7.60 -7.47 -3.25
CA LYS A 62 8.38 -6.24 -3.38
C LYS A 62 7.84 -5.09 -2.51
N THR A 63 6.53 -4.93 -2.42
CA THR A 63 5.91 -3.93 -1.54
C THR A 63 6.33 -4.19 -0.08
N VAL A 64 6.23 -5.43 0.39
CA VAL A 64 6.63 -5.79 1.76
C VAL A 64 8.15 -5.65 1.97
N ASP A 65 8.96 -6.06 1.01
CA ASP A 65 10.42 -5.95 1.06
C ASP A 65 10.91 -4.49 1.05
N ASN A 66 10.08 -3.55 0.57
CA ASN A 66 10.38 -2.12 0.61
C ASN A 66 10.12 -1.50 2.00
N PHE A 67 9.35 -2.15 2.87
CA PHE A 67 8.97 -1.59 4.17
C PHE A 67 10.17 -1.24 5.07
N PRO A 68 11.23 -2.09 5.21
CA PRO A 68 12.43 -1.73 5.98
C PRO A 68 13.16 -0.50 5.43
N LYS A 69 13.20 -0.33 4.10
CA LYS A 69 13.79 0.86 3.46
C LYS A 69 13.01 2.11 3.85
N ARG A 70 11.68 2.04 3.84
CA ARG A 70 10.82 3.16 4.25
C ARG A 70 10.96 3.47 5.73
N LEU A 71 11.07 2.47 6.61
CA LEU A 71 11.37 2.70 8.03
C LEU A 71 12.70 3.45 8.23
N LYS A 72 13.74 3.09 7.47
CA LYS A 72 15.03 3.79 7.52
C LYS A 72 14.89 5.25 7.09
N ALA A 73 14.18 5.52 6.00
CA ALA A 73 13.94 6.87 5.52
C ALA A 73 13.11 7.70 6.53
N CYS A 74 12.12 7.10 7.19
CA CYS A 74 11.39 7.75 8.28
C CYS A 74 12.30 8.19 9.43
N VAL A 75 13.24 7.33 9.84
CA VAL A 75 14.22 7.66 10.89
C VAL A 75 15.19 8.75 10.43
N GLU A 76 15.65 8.69 9.19
CA GLU A 76 16.53 9.72 8.59
C GLU A 76 15.84 11.08 8.44
N ALA A 77 14.52 11.08 8.23
CA ALA A 77 13.67 12.26 8.23
C ALA A 77 13.25 12.72 9.64
N GLU A 78 13.75 12.07 10.71
CA GLU A 78 13.36 12.34 12.10
C GLU A 78 11.84 12.29 12.33
N GLY A 79 11.13 11.46 11.56
CA GLY A 79 9.67 11.31 11.60
C GLY A 79 8.88 12.30 10.73
N ASP A 80 9.55 13.18 9.96
CA ASP A 80 8.90 14.02 8.95
C ASP A 80 8.53 13.22 7.69
N HIS A 81 7.78 13.82 6.77
CA HIS A 81 7.34 13.22 5.51
C HIS A 81 8.52 12.88 4.58
N PHE A 82 8.41 11.77 3.84
CA PHE A 82 9.47 11.30 2.94
C PHE A 82 8.93 10.45 1.79
N GLU A 83 9.57 10.54 0.61
CA GLU A 83 9.15 9.83 -0.60
C GLU A 83 10.01 8.58 -0.90
#